data_AF-A0A7V6TLT7-F1
#
_entry.id   AF-A0A7V6TLT7-F1
#
_cell.length_a   1.000
_cell.length_b   1.000
_cell.length_c   1.000
_cell.angle_alpha   90.00
_cell.angle_beta   90.00
_cell.angle_gamma   90.00
#
_symmetry.space_group_name_H-M   'P 1'
#
loop_
_entity.id
_entity.type
_entity.pdbx_description
1 polymer ?
#
loop_
_entity_poly.entity_id
_entity_poly.type
_entity_poly.pdbx_seq_one_letter_code
_entity_poly.pdbx_strand_id
1 'polypeptide(L)'
;MYSLLEIFYFAVISVLNSTIYPYFWVCVFIAFLQYSKIGRIERDISGAYKKSPLLNTFQASFFGLFGGILGSIIFIYLKVIIDQKDFLFILPLALLLSVIHPRFICFSYSGGIISLLSLLTGWPVINVTGIMFVVGVLHLVESVLVLLDGTRTKVPIIMENNDRLVEGFALNSIWPVPFTIFINGGIPYPATLLAILGYGDYTLSDNPRKKVNESASLLFTFSILLIILARLSMEYNLFKYISAIFTPLAHEIIIALGKHKEKGISNVYNSQDEFEHAFIIEEAKLIIWKALNNIKGKKLTSKN
;
A
#
# COMPACT_ATOMS: atom_id res chain seq x y z
N MET A 1 -25.89 -13.43 21.42
CA MET A 1 -24.91 -12.50 20.80
C MET A 1 -23.55 -12.95 21.29
N TYR A 2 -22.56 -13.13 20.42
CA TYR A 2 -21.20 -13.38 20.89
C TYR A 2 -20.71 -12.15 21.66
N SER A 3 -20.12 -12.37 22.83
CA SER A 3 -19.41 -11.32 23.55
C SER A 3 -18.17 -10.90 22.76
N LEU A 4 -17.69 -9.66 22.95
CA LEU A 4 -16.45 -9.21 22.33
C LEU A 4 -15.26 -10.12 22.66
N LEU A 5 -15.27 -10.72 23.85
CA LEU A 5 -14.25 -11.67 24.27
C LEU A 5 -14.30 -12.97 23.45
N GLU A 6 -15.49 -13.49 23.17
CA GLU A 6 -15.66 -14.68 22.32
C GLU A 6 -15.21 -14.42 20.89
N ILE A 7 -15.54 -13.25 20.32
CA ILE A 7 -15.08 -12.85 18.99
C ILE A 7 -13.56 -12.78 18.95
N PHE A 8 -12.94 -12.14 19.94
CA PHE A 8 -11.50 -12.04 20.05
C PHE A 8 -10.84 -13.42 20.17
N TYR A 9 -11.33 -14.25 21.09
CA TYR A 9 -10.83 -15.62 21.30
C TYR A 9 -10.91 -16.46 20.02
N PHE A 10 -12.06 -16.42 19.35
CA PHE A 10 -12.28 -17.16 18.11
C PHE A 10 -11.39 -16.65 16.97
N ALA A 11 -11.23 -15.33 16.82
CA ALA A 11 -10.36 -14.72 15.82
C ALA A 11 -8.90 -15.14 16.03
N VAL A 12 -8.39 -15.06 17.26
CA VAL A 12 -7.02 -15.46 17.60
C VAL A 12 -6.78 -16.94 17.27
N ILE A 13 -7.66 -17.82 17.75
CA ILE A 13 -7.48 -19.27 17.54
C ILE A 13 -7.58 -19.63 16.06
N SER A 14 -8.55 -19.09 15.33
CA SER A 14 -8.73 -19.40 13.91
C SER A 14 -7.52 -18.98 13.08
N VAL A 15 -6.97 -17.79 13.37
CA VAL A 15 -5.77 -17.27 12.70
C VAL A 15 -4.53 -18.08 13.05
N LEU A 16 -4.32 -18.45 14.32
CA LEU A 16 -3.18 -19.27 14.71
C LEU A 16 -3.27 -20.69 14.12
N ASN A 17 -4.46 -21.29 14.10
CA ASN A 17 -4.70 -22.59 13.50
C ASN A 17 -4.38 -22.60 11.99
N SER A 18 -4.51 -21.46 11.29
CA SER A 18 -4.15 -21.36 9.87
C SER A 18 -2.69 -21.75 9.59
N THR A 19 -1.79 -21.56 10.56
CA THR A 19 -0.35 -21.85 10.43
C THR A 19 -0.03 -23.35 10.38
N ILE A 20 -0.96 -24.21 10.81
CA ILE A 20 -0.82 -25.66 10.73
C ILE A 20 -1.01 -26.14 9.29
N TYR A 21 -1.78 -25.40 8.48
CA TYR A 21 -2.14 -25.82 7.15
C TYR A 21 -1.09 -25.43 6.09
N PRO A 22 -0.91 -26.26 5.05
CA PRO A 22 0.13 -26.03 4.02
C PRO A 22 -0.10 -24.76 3.21
N TYR A 23 -1.35 -24.34 3.01
CA TYR A 23 -1.68 -23.14 2.23
C TYR A 23 -1.11 -21.85 2.85
N PHE A 24 -1.00 -21.77 4.18
CA PHE A 24 -0.34 -20.64 4.85
C PHE A 24 1.13 -20.55 4.47
N TRP A 25 1.83 -21.68 4.49
CA TRP A 25 3.24 -21.75 4.14
C TRP A 25 3.51 -21.45 2.66
N VAL A 26 2.56 -21.73 1.76
CA VAL A 26 2.64 -21.27 0.36
C VAL A 26 2.68 -19.74 0.29
N CYS A 27 1.82 -19.03 1.00
CA CYS A 27 1.84 -17.56 1.03
C CYS A 27 3.11 -17.01 1.70
N VAL A 28 3.58 -17.63 2.78
CA VAL A 28 4.87 -17.27 3.43
C VAL A 28 6.04 -17.49 2.46
N PHE A 29 6.03 -18.57 1.70
CA PHE A 29 7.06 -18.85 0.69
C PHE A 29 7.03 -17.83 -0.45
N ILE A 30 5.85 -17.43 -0.94
CA ILE A 30 5.72 -16.34 -1.93
C ILE A 30 6.31 -15.04 -1.37
N ALA A 31 6.02 -14.70 -0.10
CA ALA A 31 6.61 -13.54 0.55
C ALA A 31 8.14 -13.66 0.65
N PHE A 32 8.68 -14.84 0.95
CA PHE A 32 10.13 -15.10 0.94
C PHE A 32 10.76 -14.89 -0.44
N LEU A 33 10.13 -15.36 -1.52
CA LEU A 33 10.61 -15.12 -2.88
C LEU A 33 10.65 -13.62 -3.20
N GLN A 34 9.61 -12.88 -2.79
CA GLN A 34 9.56 -11.42 -2.96
C GLN A 34 10.69 -10.73 -2.19
N TYR A 35 10.86 -11.03 -0.91
CA TYR A 35 11.92 -10.40 -0.10
C TYR A 35 13.32 -10.81 -0.53
N SER A 36 13.49 -12.01 -1.08
CA SER A 36 14.74 -12.44 -1.69
C SER A 36 15.07 -11.62 -2.95
N LYS A 37 14.05 -11.30 -3.76
CA LYS A 37 14.22 -10.43 -4.94
C LYS A 37 14.56 -9.00 -4.51
N ILE A 38 13.81 -8.43 -3.56
CA ILE A 38 14.04 -7.06 -3.06
C ILE A 38 15.43 -6.95 -2.40
N GLY A 39 15.83 -7.93 -1.59
CA GLY A 39 17.13 -7.93 -0.94
C GLY A 39 18.30 -8.00 -1.94
N ARG A 40 18.15 -8.71 -3.06
CA ARG A 40 19.17 -8.70 -4.13
C ARG A 40 19.32 -7.30 -4.72
N ILE A 41 18.20 -6.64 -5.05
CA ILE A 41 18.20 -5.26 -5.56
C ILE A 41 18.84 -4.31 -4.53
N GLU A 42 18.49 -4.43 -3.26
CA GLU A 42 19.08 -3.62 -2.19
C GLU A 42 20.60 -3.79 -2.11
N ARG A 43 21.08 -5.04 -2.15
CA ARG A 43 22.53 -5.33 -2.15
C ARG A 43 23.21 -4.78 -3.39
N ASP A 44 22.61 -4.93 -4.56
CA ASP A 44 23.22 -4.51 -5.82
C ASP A 44 23.35 -2.97 -5.89
N ILE A 45 22.45 -2.22 -5.22
CA ILE A 45 22.51 -0.75 -5.12
C ILE A 45 23.39 -0.27 -3.96
N SER A 46 23.21 -0.84 -2.77
CA SER A 46 23.83 -0.36 -1.53
C SER A 46 25.11 -1.10 -1.12
N GLY A 47 25.54 -2.10 -1.90
CA GLY A 47 26.70 -2.94 -1.64
C GLY A 47 26.52 -4.00 -0.53
N ALA A 48 25.45 -3.91 0.27
CA ALA A 48 25.19 -4.85 1.37
C ALA A 48 23.69 -5.09 1.57
N TYR A 49 23.35 -6.24 2.17
CA TYR A 49 22.00 -6.48 2.69
C TYR A 49 21.81 -5.70 3.98
N LYS A 50 20.73 -4.93 4.09
CA LYS A 50 20.39 -4.27 5.35
C LYS A 50 19.73 -5.22 6.34
N LYS A 51 18.89 -6.13 5.83
CA LYS A 51 18.27 -7.22 6.59
C LYS A 51 18.25 -8.49 5.74
N SER A 52 18.33 -9.65 6.39
CA SER A 52 18.21 -10.93 5.67
C SER A 52 16.78 -11.13 5.15
N PRO A 53 16.59 -11.75 3.96
CA PRO A 53 15.27 -12.07 3.44
C PRO A 53 14.43 -12.90 4.42
N LEU A 54 15.05 -13.82 5.15
CA LEU A 54 14.40 -14.65 6.16
C LEU A 54 13.81 -13.81 7.30
N LEU A 55 14.57 -12.84 7.82
CA LEU A 55 14.09 -11.95 8.89
C LEU A 55 12.92 -11.09 8.41
N ASN A 56 12.99 -10.56 7.18
CA ASN A 56 11.90 -9.81 6.58
C ASN A 56 10.63 -10.67 6.42
N THR A 57 10.77 -11.92 5.96
CA THR A 57 9.64 -12.86 5.85
C THR A 57 9.03 -13.19 7.22
N PHE A 58 9.85 -13.43 8.23
CA PHE A 58 9.38 -13.70 9.59
C PHE A 58 8.59 -12.49 10.14
N GLN A 59 9.15 -11.29 10.04
CA GLN A 59 8.48 -10.05 10.47
C GLN A 59 7.18 -9.81 9.69
N ALA A 60 7.20 -10.02 8.37
CA ALA A 60 6.01 -9.90 7.53
C ALA A 60 4.92 -10.89 7.93
N SER A 61 5.28 -12.13 8.25
CA SER A 61 4.33 -13.15 8.69
C SER A 61 3.76 -12.82 10.07
N PHE A 62 4.59 -12.30 10.99
CA PHE A 62 4.15 -11.84 12.30
C PHE A 62 3.11 -10.70 12.19
N PHE A 63 3.41 -9.65 11.42
CA PHE A 63 2.46 -8.57 11.15
C PHE A 63 1.25 -9.06 10.37
N GLY A 64 1.42 -10.03 9.46
CA GLY A 64 0.34 -10.66 8.72
C GLY A 64 -0.67 -11.39 9.62
N LEU A 65 -0.18 -12.14 10.62
CA LEU A 65 -1.04 -12.77 11.64
C LEU A 65 -1.77 -11.70 12.48
N PHE A 66 -1.09 -10.63 12.86
CA PHE A 66 -1.73 -9.52 13.58
C PHE A 66 -2.85 -8.86 12.75
N GLY A 67 -2.58 -8.55 11.48
CA GLY A 67 -3.58 -8.03 10.55
C GLY A 67 -4.73 -9.02 10.33
N GLY A 68 -4.42 -10.31 10.33
CA GLY A 68 -5.38 -11.41 10.22
C GLY A 68 -6.36 -11.47 11.38
N ILE A 69 -5.85 -11.34 12.62
CA ILE A 69 -6.67 -11.28 13.83
C ILE A 69 -7.56 -10.03 13.78
N LEU A 70 -6.99 -8.86 13.46
CA LEU A 70 -7.73 -7.60 13.34
C LEU A 70 -8.86 -7.71 12.30
N GLY A 71 -8.55 -8.21 11.10
CA GLY A 71 -9.55 -8.41 10.04
C GLY A 71 -10.64 -9.39 10.46
N SER A 72 -10.28 -10.50 11.10
CA SER A 72 -11.24 -11.50 11.59
C SER A 72 -12.21 -10.92 12.62
N ILE A 73 -11.70 -10.14 13.59
CA ILE A 73 -12.56 -9.46 14.58
C ILE A 73 -13.57 -8.56 13.89
N ILE A 74 -13.12 -7.76 12.92
CA ILE A 74 -13.99 -6.83 12.18
C ILE A 74 -15.03 -7.58 11.34
N PHE A 75 -14.62 -8.62 10.60
CA PHE A 75 -15.54 -9.43 9.78
C PHE A 75 -16.63 -10.12 10.61
N ILE A 76 -16.24 -10.70 11.74
CA ILE A 76 -17.18 -11.40 12.64
C ILE A 76 -18.11 -10.39 13.32
N TYR A 77 -17.58 -9.27 13.80
CA TYR A 77 -18.36 -8.20 14.43
C TYR A 77 -19.40 -7.61 13.48
N LEU A 78 -19.00 -7.33 12.23
CA LEU A 78 -19.89 -6.82 11.18
C LEU A 78 -20.82 -7.89 10.60
N LYS A 79 -20.64 -9.17 10.97
CA LYS A 79 -21.39 -10.33 10.46
C LYS A 79 -21.39 -10.40 8.94
N VAL A 80 -20.22 -10.18 8.35
CA VAL A 80 -20.07 -10.24 6.89
C VAL A 80 -20.20 -11.69 6.45
N ILE A 81 -21.18 -11.93 5.57
CA ILE A 81 -21.43 -13.24 4.96
C ILE A 81 -21.14 -13.09 3.46
N ILE A 82 -20.34 -14.02 2.93
CA ILE A 82 -19.97 -14.05 1.52
C ILE A 82 -20.20 -15.44 0.94
N ASP A 83 -20.55 -15.55 -0.34
CA ASP A 83 -20.70 -16.83 -1.01
C ASP A 83 -19.35 -17.30 -1.56
N GLN A 84 -19.10 -18.62 -1.57
CA GLN A 84 -17.90 -19.17 -2.22
C GLN A 84 -17.81 -18.78 -3.70
N LYS A 85 -18.98 -18.66 -4.36
CA LYS A 85 -19.10 -18.28 -5.77
C LYS A 85 -18.61 -16.86 -6.02
N ASP A 86 -18.71 -15.96 -5.04
CA ASP A 86 -18.26 -14.57 -5.20
C ASP A 86 -16.74 -14.54 -5.49
N PHE A 87 -15.95 -15.31 -4.73
CA PHE A 87 -14.51 -15.41 -4.94
C PHE A 87 -14.14 -16.08 -6.26
N LEU A 88 -14.94 -17.03 -6.74
CA LEU A 88 -14.72 -17.70 -8.04
C LEU A 88 -14.81 -16.73 -9.23
N PHE A 89 -15.54 -15.62 -9.12
CA PHE A 89 -15.57 -14.59 -10.16
C PHE A 89 -14.53 -13.49 -9.94
N ILE A 90 -14.32 -13.07 -8.69
CA ILE A 90 -13.38 -11.99 -8.34
C ILE A 90 -11.94 -12.39 -8.65
N LEU A 91 -11.52 -13.61 -8.28
CA LEU A 91 -10.12 -14.05 -8.39
C LEU A 91 -9.65 -14.16 -9.85
N PRO A 92 -10.35 -14.85 -10.77
CA PRO A 92 -9.94 -14.91 -12.17
C PRO A 92 -9.95 -13.52 -12.82
N LEU A 93 -10.93 -12.67 -12.49
CA LEU A 93 -10.98 -11.31 -13.01
C LEU A 93 -9.80 -10.47 -12.52
N ALA A 94 -9.44 -10.57 -11.23
CA ALA A 94 -8.25 -9.90 -10.69
C ALA A 94 -6.96 -10.34 -11.40
N LEU A 95 -6.82 -11.64 -11.67
CA LEU A 95 -5.68 -12.16 -12.40
C LEU A 95 -5.66 -11.66 -13.85
N LEU A 96 -6.79 -11.67 -14.54
CA LEU A 96 -6.91 -11.17 -15.92
C LEU A 96 -6.56 -9.67 -15.98
N LEU A 97 -7.09 -8.85 -15.08
CA LEU A 97 -6.78 -7.44 -15.04
C LEU A 97 -5.30 -7.18 -14.73
N SER A 98 -4.67 -8.03 -13.91
CA SER A 98 -3.24 -7.90 -13.58
C SER A 98 -2.30 -8.12 -14.78
N VAL A 99 -2.76 -8.81 -15.84
CA VAL A 99 -2.04 -8.93 -17.12
C VAL A 99 -1.90 -7.58 -17.80
N ILE A 100 -2.91 -6.71 -17.70
CA ILE A 100 -2.87 -5.35 -18.27
C ILE A 100 -1.89 -4.50 -17.49
N HIS A 101 -1.99 -4.53 -16.16
CA HIS A 101 -1.02 -3.88 -15.28
C HIS A 101 -1.08 -4.53 -13.89
N PRO A 102 0.06 -4.87 -13.24
CA PRO A 102 0.07 -5.56 -11.94
C PRO A 102 -0.77 -4.89 -10.85
N ARG A 103 -0.90 -3.56 -10.88
CA ARG A 103 -1.77 -2.77 -9.98
C ARG A 103 -3.24 -3.21 -9.95
N PHE A 104 -3.76 -3.74 -11.07
CA PHE A 104 -5.17 -4.11 -11.17
C PHE A 104 -5.51 -5.47 -10.56
N ILE A 105 -4.54 -6.13 -9.91
CA ILE A 105 -4.79 -7.34 -9.11
C ILE A 105 -5.62 -7.03 -7.85
N CYS A 106 -5.65 -5.77 -7.41
CA CYS A 106 -6.36 -5.38 -6.21
C CYS A 106 -7.87 -5.62 -6.33
N PHE A 107 -8.48 -6.17 -5.28
CA PHE A 107 -9.91 -6.49 -5.26
C PHE A 107 -10.82 -5.25 -5.35
N SER A 108 -10.28 -4.04 -5.16
CA SER A 108 -11.03 -2.82 -5.42
C SER A 108 -11.46 -2.72 -6.90
N TYR A 109 -10.61 -3.16 -7.83
CA TYR A 109 -10.92 -3.19 -9.26
C TYR A 109 -11.86 -4.35 -9.60
N SER A 110 -11.43 -5.59 -9.37
CA SER A 110 -12.21 -6.76 -9.74
C SER A 110 -13.54 -6.83 -9.00
N GLY A 111 -13.56 -6.54 -7.70
CA GLY A 111 -14.76 -6.49 -6.87
C GLY A 111 -15.76 -5.41 -7.30
N GLY A 112 -15.27 -4.21 -7.66
CA GLY A 112 -16.12 -3.14 -8.19
C GLY A 112 -16.71 -3.49 -9.55
N ILE A 113 -15.87 -3.93 -10.49
CA ILE A 113 -16.28 -4.29 -11.86
C ILE A 113 -17.29 -5.43 -11.86
N ILE A 114 -17.00 -6.52 -11.13
CA ILE A 114 -17.92 -7.67 -11.10
C ILE A 114 -19.24 -7.32 -10.42
N SER A 115 -19.21 -6.47 -9.39
CA SER A 115 -20.41 -5.97 -8.72
C SER A 115 -21.26 -5.13 -9.66
N LEU A 116 -20.65 -4.24 -10.45
CA LEU A 116 -21.37 -3.46 -11.45
C LEU A 116 -21.96 -4.35 -12.55
N LEU A 117 -21.20 -5.33 -13.04
CA LEU A 117 -21.70 -6.28 -14.03
C LEU A 117 -22.91 -7.05 -13.51
N SER A 118 -22.82 -7.56 -12.27
CA SER A 118 -23.91 -8.25 -11.58
C SER A 118 -25.15 -7.36 -11.42
N LEU A 119 -24.98 -6.11 -10.99
CA LEU A 119 -26.09 -5.17 -10.81
C LEU A 119 -26.76 -4.78 -12.13
N LEU A 120 -25.99 -4.60 -13.21
CA LEU A 120 -26.50 -4.15 -14.50
C LEU A 120 -27.14 -5.29 -15.32
N THR A 121 -26.56 -6.49 -15.27
CA THR A 121 -26.95 -7.61 -16.14
C THR A 121 -27.66 -8.73 -15.39
N GLY A 122 -27.62 -8.73 -14.05
CA GLY A 122 -28.09 -9.84 -13.22
C GLY A 122 -27.13 -11.03 -13.16
N TRP A 123 -26.01 -11.01 -13.89
CA TRP A 123 -25.02 -12.07 -13.90
C TRP A 123 -23.58 -11.52 -13.75
N PRO A 124 -22.69 -12.16 -12.98
CA PRO A 124 -22.95 -13.32 -12.14
C PRO A 124 -23.83 -12.97 -10.93
N VAL A 125 -24.51 -13.97 -10.36
CA VAL A 125 -25.25 -13.80 -9.11
C VAL A 125 -24.26 -13.81 -7.96
N ILE A 126 -24.01 -12.65 -7.36
CA ILE A 126 -23.00 -12.45 -6.31
C ILE A 126 -23.53 -11.55 -5.20
N ASN A 127 -22.94 -11.66 -4.01
CA ASN A 127 -23.25 -10.78 -2.88
C ASN A 127 -22.42 -9.49 -2.94
N VAL A 128 -22.91 -8.49 -3.68
CA VAL A 128 -22.26 -7.16 -3.81
C VAL A 128 -21.91 -6.56 -2.45
N THR A 129 -22.84 -6.59 -1.50
CA THR A 129 -22.62 -6.01 -0.16
C THR A 129 -21.50 -6.72 0.59
N GLY A 130 -21.47 -8.05 0.57
CA GLY A 130 -20.42 -8.86 1.17
C GLY A 130 -19.04 -8.57 0.56
N ILE A 131 -18.98 -8.42 -0.77
CA ILE A 131 -17.75 -8.08 -1.49
C ILE A 131 -17.25 -6.70 -1.09
N MET A 132 -18.13 -5.68 -1.02
CA MET A 132 -17.72 -4.33 -0.60
C MET A 132 -17.19 -4.30 0.84
N PHE A 133 -17.78 -5.10 1.74
CA PHE A 133 -17.22 -5.28 3.08
C PHE A 133 -15.84 -5.94 3.05
N VAL A 134 -15.64 -7.00 2.26
CA VAL A 134 -14.33 -7.65 2.11
C VAL A 134 -13.29 -6.66 1.61
N VAL A 135 -13.59 -5.89 0.56
CA VAL A 135 -12.67 -4.88 0.03
C VAL A 135 -12.37 -3.81 1.07
N GLY A 136 -13.37 -3.26 1.74
CA GLY A 136 -13.20 -2.21 2.74
C GLY A 136 -12.40 -2.68 3.96
N VAL A 137 -12.69 -3.86 4.50
CA VAL A 137 -11.98 -4.39 5.68
C VAL A 137 -10.55 -4.78 5.35
N LEU A 138 -10.28 -5.38 4.18
CA LEU A 138 -8.91 -5.74 3.81
C LEU A 138 -8.02 -4.50 3.60
N HIS A 139 -8.51 -3.44 2.98
CA HIS A 139 -7.75 -2.19 2.87
C HIS A 139 -7.63 -1.45 4.21
N LEU A 140 -8.61 -1.60 5.11
CA LEU A 140 -8.49 -1.08 6.48
C LEU A 140 -7.34 -1.78 7.20
N VAL A 141 -7.28 -3.11 7.13
CA VAL A 141 -6.17 -3.91 7.68
C VAL A 141 -4.85 -3.51 7.03
N GLU A 142 -4.81 -3.38 5.70
CA GLU A 142 -3.63 -2.92 4.97
C GLU A 142 -3.15 -1.56 5.48
N SER A 143 -4.05 -0.59 5.69
CA SER A 143 -3.68 0.74 6.19
C SER A 143 -2.98 0.68 7.55
N VAL A 144 -3.43 -0.21 8.44
CA VAL A 144 -2.80 -0.43 9.76
C VAL A 144 -1.44 -1.11 9.60
N LEU A 145 -1.33 -2.11 8.72
CA LEU A 145 -0.05 -2.79 8.44
C LEU A 145 0.98 -1.83 7.81
N VAL A 146 0.54 -0.95 6.92
CA VAL A 146 1.36 0.11 6.33
C VAL A 146 1.90 1.04 7.42
N LEU A 147 1.08 1.50 8.36
CA LEU A 147 1.54 2.34 9.47
C LEU A 147 2.60 1.68 10.35
N LEU A 148 2.41 0.38 10.64
CA LEU A 148 3.28 -0.37 11.53
C LEU A 148 4.59 -0.81 10.86
N ASP A 149 4.53 -1.16 9.57
CA ASP A 149 5.56 -1.96 8.92
C ASP A 149 5.82 -1.60 7.44
N GLY A 150 5.20 -0.52 6.93
CA GLY A 150 5.38 -0.04 5.56
C GLY A 150 6.77 0.54 5.24
N THR A 151 7.58 0.86 6.26
CA THR A 151 8.95 1.40 6.07
C THR A 151 10.05 0.34 6.18
N ARG A 152 9.71 -0.93 6.44
CA ARG A 152 10.69 -1.99 6.73
C ARG A 152 11.69 -2.18 5.59
N THR A 153 11.17 -2.27 4.38
CA THR A 153 11.90 -2.59 3.16
C THR A 153 11.92 -1.36 2.25
N LYS A 154 12.67 -0.36 2.70
CA LYS A 154 12.99 0.83 1.92
C LYS A 154 14.31 0.63 1.18
N VAL A 155 14.31 0.77 -0.13
CA VAL A 155 15.48 0.63 -1.00
C VAL A 155 15.79 1.98 -1.62
N PRO A 156 17.02 2.50 -1.52
CA PRO A 156 17.38 3.74 -2.21
C PRO A 156 17.27 3.55 -3.72
N ILE A 157 16.69 4.52 -4.40
CA ILE A 157 16.51 4.53 -5.85
C ILE A 157 16.88 5.90 -6.41
N ILE A 158 17.26 5.93 -7.67
CA ILE A 158 17.45 7.16 -8.45
C ILE A 158 16.40 7.12 -9.55
N MET A 159 15.61 8.19 -9.68
CA MET A 159 14.62 8.31 -10.75
C MET A 159 14.81 9.61 -11.50
N GLU A 160 14.57 9.55 -12.80
CA GLU A 160 14.53 10.74 -13.64
C GLU A 160 13.18 11.44 -13.50
N ASN A 161 13.22 12.74 -13.20
CA ASN A 161 12.07 13.61 -13.11
C ASN A 161 12.39 14.96 -13.76
N ASN A 162 11.67 15.32 -14.82
CA ASN A 162 11.90 16.53 -15.63
C ASN A 162 13.38 16.68 -16.07
N ASP A 163 13.93 15.62 -16.70
CA ASP A 163 15.31 15.56 -17.21
C ASP A 163 16.40 15.71 -16.13
N ARG A 164 16.05 15.42 -14.87
CA ARG A 164 16.98 15.43 -13.72
C ARG A 164 16.90 14.15 -12.92
N LEU A 165 18.05 13.68 -12.46
CA LEU A 165 18.14 12.56 -11.55
C LEU A 165 17.83 13.03 -10.13
N VAL A 166 16.78 12.47 -9.54
CA VAL A 166 16.36 12.73 -8.16
C VAL A 166 16.48 11.43 -7.37
N GLU A 167 17.14 11.50 -6.22
CA GLU A 167 17.26 10.37 -5.30
C GLU A 167 15.97 10.17 -4.51
N GLY A 168 15.69 8.93 -4.11
CA GLY A 168 14.50 8.60 -3.36
C GLY A 168 14.55 7.22 -2.73
N PHE A 169 13.41 6.78 -2.21
CA PHE A 169 13.23 5.45 -1.66
C PHE A 169 12.04 4.76 -2.31
N ALA A 170 12.26 3.55 -2.81
CA ALA A 170 11.19 2.59 -3.09
C ALA A 170 10.77 1.90 -1.78
N LEU A 171 9.48 1.83 -1.52
CA LEU A 171 8.89 1.16 -0.36
C LEU A 171 8.10 -0.04 -0.86
N ASN A 172 8.41 -1.25 -0.38
CA ASN A 172 7.70 -2.45 -0.81
C ASN A 172 7.57 -3.47 0.32
N SER A 173 6.38 -3.59 0.91
CA SER A 173 6.06 -4.57 1.95
C SER A 173 4.96 -5.52 1.47
N ILE A 174 5.08 -6.80 1.80
CA ILE A 174 4.06 -7.83 1.58
C ILE A 174 3.79 -8.57 2.88
N TRP A 175 2.52 -8.87 3.17
CA TRP A 175 2.05 -9.57 4.35
C TRP A 175 1.14 -10.75 3.97
N PRO A 176 1.46 -11.99 4.38
CA PRO A 176 0.52 -13.10 4.32
C PRO A 176 -0.49 -12.97 5.47
N VAL A 177 -1.74 -12.65 5.14
CA VAL A 177 -2.81 -12.31 6.09
C VAL A 177 -3.88 -13.40 6.08
N PRO A 178 -3.84 -14.36 7.02
CA PRO A 178 -4.97 -15.26 7.27
C PRO A 178 -6.08 -14.54 8.02
N PHE A 179 -7.29 -14.54 7.50
CA PHE A 179 -8.45 -13.92 8.16
C PHE A 179 -9.67 -14.84 8.10
N THR A 180 -10.55 -14.72 9.09
CA THR A 180 -11.74 -15.54 9.23
C THR A 180 -12.98 -14.73 8.92
N ILE A 181 -13.84 -15.27 8.05
CA ILE A 181 -15.10 -14.68 7.61
C ILE A 181 -16.19 -15.76 7.56
N PHE A 182 -17.46 -15.37 7.56
CA PHE A 182 -18.56 -16.31 7.37
C PHE A 182 -18.78 -16.57 5.87
N ILE A 183 -18.77 -17.84 5.50
CA ILE A 183 -19.09 -18.30 4.16
C ILE A 183 -20.49 -18.91 4.16
N ASN A 184 -21.29 -18.53 3.17
CA ASN A 184 -22.61 -19.10 2.96
C ASN A 184 -22.51 -20.43 2.18
N GLY A 185 -22.96 -21.52 2.82
CA GLY A 185 -23.11 -22.85 2.24
C GLY A 185 -24.49 -23.44 2.50
N GLY A 186 -25.51 -22.60 2.68
CA GLY A 186 -26.84 -22.94 3.20
C GLY A 186 -27.00 -22.48 4.64
N ILE A 187 -26.12 -22.91 5.53
CA ILE A 187 -25.95 -22.35 6.88
C ILE A 187 -24.60 -21.63 6.93
N PRO A 188 -24.52 -20.34 7.29
CA PRO A 188 -23.25 -19.63 7.38
C PRO A 188 -22.30 -20.30 8.38
N TYR A 189 -21.08 -20.62 7.93
CA TYR A 189 -20.04 -21.19 8.78
C TYR A 189 -18.75 -20.37 8.66
N PRO A 190 -17.94 -20.29 9.72
CA PRO A 190 -16.69 -19.55 9.67
C PRO A 190 -15.65 -20.33 8.86
N ALA A 191 -14.94 -19.61 7.98
CA ALA A 191 -13.83 -20.15 7.21
C ALA A 191 -12.67 -19.17 7.22
N THR A 192 -11.46 -19.72 7.39
CA THR A 192 -10.23 -18.95 7.31
C THR A 192 -9.73 -18.92 5.87
N LEU A 193 -9.64 -17.72 5.33
CA LEU A 193 -9.11 -17.43 4.01
C LEU A 193 -7.73 -16.80 4.14
N LEU A 194 -6.94 -16.87 3.06
CA LEU A 194 -5.65 -16.21 2.96
C LEU A 194 -5.71 -15.06 1.96
N ALA A 195 -5.23 -13.90 2.38
CA ALA A 195 -4.89 -12.80 1.49
C ALA A 195 -3.38 -12.54 1.53
N ILE A 196 -2.82 -12.10 0.41
CA ILE A 196 -1.51 -11.47 0.36
C ILE A 196 -1.76 -9.97 0.21
N LEU A 197 -1.62 -9.23 1.30
CA LEU A 197 -1.70 -7.76 1.27
C LEU A 197 -0.33 -7.20 0.94
N GLY A 198 -0.26 -6.14 0.15
CA GLY A 198 1.01 -5.58 -0.29
C GLY A 198 0.94 -4.08 -0.47
N TYR A 199 1.94 -3.38 0.07
CA TYR A 199 2.15 -1.96 -0.08
C TYR A 199 3.34 -1.70 -0.98
N GLY A 200 3.13 -0.95 -2.06
CA GLY A 200 4.17 -0.55 -3.01
C GLY A 200 4.04 0.93 -3.33
N ASP A 201 5.06 1.71 -3.00
CA ASP A 201 5.07 3.16 -3.18
C ASP A 201 6.52 3.66 -3.34
N TYR A 202 6.69 4.94 -3.61
CA TYR A 202 8.00 5.59 -3.61
C TYR A 202 7.91 7.00 -3.06
N THR A 203 9.05 7.51 -2.58
CA THR A 203 9.20 8.92 -2.25
C THR A 203 10.51 9.47 -2.79
N LEU A 204 10.47 10.69 -3.34
CA LEU A 204 11.61 11.34 -4.02
C LEU A 204 12.28 12.43 -3.19
N SER A 205 11.67 12.89 -2.12
CA SER A 205 12.20 14.04 -1.36
C SER A 205 11.66 14.13 0.06
N ASP A 206 10.80 13.18 0.45
CA ASP A 206 10.24 13.13 1.79
C ASP A 206 10.82 11.96 2.59
N ASN A 207 10.64 12.03 3.90
CA ASN A 207 10.95 10.92 4.78
C ASN A 207 10.00 9.74 4.48
N PRO A 208 10.52 8.51 4.23
CA PRO A 208 9.71 7.31 4.07
C PRO A 208 8.62 7.12 5.12
N ARG A 209 8.87 7.55 6.37
CA ARG A 209 7.88 7.45 7.44
C ARG A 209 6.72 8.42 7.27
N LYS A 210 7.00 9.65 6.79
CA LYS A 210 5.95 10.61 6.48
C LYS A 210 5.10 10.11 5.31
N LYS A 211 5.75 9.61 4.25
CA LYS A 211 5.07 8.99 3.11
C LYS A 211 4.12 7.86 3.54
N VAL A 212 4.61 6.94 4.37
CA VAL A 212 3.83 5.81 4.90
C VAL A 212 2.61 6.29 5.70
N ASN A 213 2.77 7.29 6.56
CA ASN A 213 1.65 7.83 7.35
C ASN A 213 0.56 8.43 6.46
N GLU A 214 0.95 9.14 5.42
CA GLU A 214 0.01 9.77 4.49
C GLU A 214 -0.73 8.72 3.64
N SER A 215 0.01 7.79 3.04
CA SER A 215 -0.58 6.70 2.25
C SER A 215 -1.53 5.85 3.09
N ALA A 216 -1.15 5.51 4.33
CA ALA A 216 -2.05 4.80 5.23
C ALA A 216 -3.27 5.62 5.66
N SER A 217 -3.13 6.92 5.93
CA SER A 217 -4.27 7.77 6.34
C SER A 217 -5.32 7.88 5.22
N LEU A 218 -4.87 8.05 3.98
CA LEU A 218 -5.75 8.04 2.80
C LEU A 218 -6.45 6.68 2.66
N LEU A 219 -5.70 5.58 2.79
CA LEU A 219 -6.25 4.24 2.67
C LEU A 219 -7.24 3.91 3.79
N PHE A 220 -6.96 4.34 5.01
CA PHE A 220 -7.84 4.22 6.16
C PHE A 220 -9.16 4.96 5.91
N THR A 221 -9.08 6.22 5.45
CA THR A 221 -10.27 7.05 5.17
C THR A 221 -11.15 6.42 4.09
N PHE A 222 -10.53 5.96 3.00
CA PHE A 222 -11.22 5.21 1.94
C PHE A 222 -11.94 3.98 2.49
N SER A 223 -11.26 3.22 3.34
CA SER A 223 -11.78 1.97 3.89
C SER A 223 -12.98 2.22 4.81
N ILE A 224 -12.92 3.24 5.67
CA ILE A 224 -14.04 3.63 6.53
C ILE A 224 -15.25 4.07 5.69
N LEU A 225 -15.04 4.92 4.69
CA LEU A 225 -16.12 5.36 3.79
C LEU A 225 -16.75 4.18 3.05
N LEU A 226 -15.94 3.26 2.53
CA LEU A 226 -16.44 2.07 1.83
C LEU A 226 -17.22 1.14 2.76
N ILE A 227 -16.77 0.92 3.99
CA ILE A 227 -17.48 0.11 4.99
C ILE A 227 -18.84 0.75 5.34
N ILE A 228 -18.91 2.08 5.46
CA ILE A 228 -20.17 2.80 5.68
C ILE A 228 -21.11 2.61 4.48
N LEU A 229 -20.62 2.78 3.25
CA LEU A 229 -21.42 2.56 2.04
C LEU A 229 -21.91 1.10 1.93
N ALA A 230 -21.04 0.13 2.24
CA ALA A 230 -21.39 -1.28 2.28
C ALA A 230 -22.49 -1.56 3.32
N ARG A 231 -22.41 -0.94 4.50
CA ARG A 231 -23.45 -1.06 5.53
C ARG A 231 -24.78 -0.48 5.06
N LEU A 232 -24.79 0.71 4.47
CA LEU A 232 -26.01 1.32 3.92
C LEU A 232 -26.63 0.50 2.77
N SER A 233 -25.79 -0.25 2.04
CA SER A 233 -26.25 -1.12 0.95
C SER A 233 -27.08 -2.33 1.40
N MET A 234 -27.05 -2.65 2.70
CA MET A 234 -27.92 -3.68 3.29
C MET A 234 -29.39 -3.23 3.32
N GLU A 235 -29.64 -1.93 3.47
CA GLU A 235 -30.98 -1.36 3.60
C GLU A 235 -31.47 -0.74 2.29
N TYR A 236 -30.57 -0.10 1.52
CA TYR A 236 -30.94 0.56 0.25
C TYR A 236 -30.08 0.07 -0.92
N ASN A 237 -30.76 -0.47 -1.94
CA ASN A 237 -30.11 -1.00 -3.14
C ASN A 237 -29.29 0.05 -3.90
N LEU A 238 -29.63 1.34 -3.82
CA LEU A 238 -28.86 2.42 -4.43
C LEU A 238 -27.38 2.40 -3.97
N PHE A 239 -27.12 2.11 -2.70
CA PHE A 239 -25.76 2.07 -2.19
C PHE A 239 -24.94 0.88 -2.70
N LYS A 240 -25.56 -0.16 -3.26
CA LYS A 240 -24.83 -1.22 -3.97
C LYS A 240 -24.16 -0.67 -5.23
N TYR A 241 -24.88 0.15 -6.00
CA TYR A 241 -24.32 0.83 -7.17
C TYR A 241 -23.26 1.85 -6.78
N ILE A 242 -23.55 2.69 -5.78
CA ILE A 242 -22.61 3.71 -5.32
C ILE A 242 -21.31 3.08 -4.83
N SER A 243 -21.37 2.06 -3.97
CA SER A 243 -20.18 1.37 -3.47
C SER A 243 -19.39 0.68 -4.58
N ALA A 244 -20.06 0.01 -5.53
CA ALA A 244 -19.40 -0.66 -6.63
C ALA A 244 -18.67 0.29 -7.60
N ILE A 245 -19.19 1.52 -7.82
CA ILE A 245 -18.49 2.58 -8.57
C ILE A 245 -17.38 3.22 -7.72
N PHE A 246 -17.69 3.55 -6.47
CA PHE A 246 -16.79 4.24 -5.55
C PHE A 246 -15.50 3.47 -5.34
N THR A 247 -15.59 2.14 -5.20
CA THR A 247 -14.46 1.27 -4.87
C THR A 247 -13.26 1.40 -5.84
N PRO A 248 -13.40 1.15 -7.16
CA PRO A 248 -12.29 1.32 -8.09
C PRO A 248 -11.92 2.79 -8.31
N LEU A 249 -12.91 3.70 -8.32
CA LEU A 249 -12.67 5.13 -8.57
C LEU A 249 -11.84 5.77 -7.45
N ALA A 250 -12.28 5.60 -6.20
CA ALA A 250 -11.61 6.17 -5.05
C ALA A 250 -10.22 5.55 -4.85
N HIS A 251 -10.04 4.26 -5.18
CA HIS A 251 -8.72 3.64 -5.14
C HIS A 251 -7.75 4.29 -6.15
N GLU A 252 -8.20 4.59 -7.38
CA GLU A 252 -7.37 5.32 -8.35
C GLU A 252 -7.09 6.76 -7.90
N ILE A 253 -8.07 7.43 -7.28
CA ILE A 253 -7.88 8.79 -6.72
C ILE A 253 -6.78 8.78 -5.64
N ILE A 254 -6.77 7.81 -4.72
CA ILE A 254 -5.72 7.69 -3.69
C ILE A 254 -4.35 7.56 -4.33
N ILE A 255 -4.21 6.69 -5.33
CA ILE A 255 -2.94 6.48 -6.06
C ILE A 255 -2.53 7.76 -6.80
N ALA A 256 -3.47 8.43 -7.45
CA ALA A 256 -3.22 9.68 -8.18
C ALA A 256 -2.77 10.81 -7.25
N LEU A 257 -3.43 10.98 -6.09
CA LEU A 257 -3.04 11.94 -5.06
C LEU A 257 -1.64 11.66 -4.52
N GLY A 258 -1.33 10.38 -4.28
CA GLY A 258 0.00 9.93 -3.85
C GLY A 258 1.09 10.31 -4.85
N LYS A 259 0.86 10.12 -6.16
CA LYS A 259 1.81 10.46 -7.22
C LYS A 259 1.94 11.96 -7.47
N HIS A 260 0.84 12.70 -7.43
CA HIS A 260 0.84 14.14 -7.68
C HIS A 260 1.65 14.88 -6.62
N LYS A 261 1.54 14.46 -5.35
CA LYS A 261 2.29 15.05 -4.25
C LYS A 261 3.81 14.88 -4.40
N GLU A 262 4.29 13.71 -4.82
CA GLU A 262 5.73 13.48 -5.04
C GLU A 262 6.30 14.35 -6.16
N LYS A 263 5.54 14.60 -7.22
CA LYS A 263 5.95 15.52 -8.30
C LYS A 263 6.05 16.97 -7.82
N GLY A 264 5.12 17.40 -6.97
CA GLY A 264 5.15 18.74 -6.39
C GLY A 264 6.37 18.96 -5.49
N ILE A 265 6.64 18.02 -4.58
CA ILE A 265 7.74 18.14 -3.61
C ILE A 265 9.11 18.12 -4.31
N SER A 266 9.32 17.20 -5.25
CA SER A 266 10.57 17.13 -6.01
C SER A 266 10.86 18.42 -6.80
N ASN A 267 9.85 19.05 -7.39
CA ASN A 267 10.03 20.34 -8.07
C ASN A 267 10.46 21.47 -7.12
N VAL A 268 9.95 21.49 -5.88
CA VAL A 268 10.33 22.52 -4.89
C VAL A 268 11.78 22.35 -4.45
N TYR A 269 12.19 21.14 -4.06
CA TYR A 269 13.58 20.88 -3.69
C TYR A 269 14.55 21.18 -4.84
N ASN A 270 14.21 20.77 -6.07
CA ASN A 270 15.00 21.08 -7.25
C ASN A 270 15.20 22.59 -7.46
N SER A 271 14.14 23.40 -7.23
CA SER A 271 14.24 24.86 -7.38
C SER A 271 15.12 25.52 -6.30
N GLN A 272 15.20 24.91 -5.11
CA GLN A 272 16.00 25.41 -4.00
C GLN A 272 17.48 25.06 -4.17
N ASP A 273 17.80 23.84 -4.57
CA ASP A 273 19.18 23.42 -4.87
C ASP A 273 19.79 24.25 -6.02
N GLU A 274 19.01 24.55 -7.06
CA GLU A 274 19.44 25.46 -8.13
C GLU A 274 19.78 26.85 -7.61
N PHE A 275 18.93 27.40 -6.74
CA PHE A 275 19.12 28.72 -6.18
C PHE A 275 20.36 28.76 -5.29
N GLU A 276 20.57 27.75 -4.44
CA GLU A 276 21.78 27.65 -3.61
C GLU A 276 23.05 27.49 -4.45
N HIS A 277 23.05 26.62 -5.47
CA HIS A 277 24.19 26.47 -6.37
C HIS A 277 24.52 27.77 -7.13
N ALA A 278 23.50 28.47 -7.65
CA ALA A 278 23.68 29.74 -8.34
C ALA A 278 24.22 30.82 -7.38
N PHE A 279 23.73 30.86 -6.14
CA PHE A 279 24.18 31.78 -5.11
C PHE A 279 25.66 31.54 -4.73
N ILE A 280 26.07 30.29 -4.53
CA ILE A 280 27.46 29.93 -4.22
C ILE A 280 28.39 30.33 -5.37
N ILE A 281 27.98 30.12 -6.63
CA ILE A 281 28.76 30.53 -7.80
C ILE A 281 28.94 32.05 -7.85
N GLU A 282 27.88 32.82 -7.57
CA GLU A 282 27.95 34.28 -7.53
C GLU A 282 28.82 34.79 -6.37
N GLU A 283 28.72 34.21 -5.17
CA GLU A 283 29.63 34.56 -4.06
C GLU A 283 31.09 34.25 -4.41
N ALA A 284 31.37 33.09 -5.01
CA ALA A 284 32.70 32.72 -5.44
C ALA A 284 33.26 33.71 -6.47
N LYS A 285 32.47 34.11 -7.47
CA LYS A 285 32.86 35.15 -8.45
C LYS A 285 33.17 36.47 -7.76
N LEU A 286 32.36 36.89 -6.80
CA LEU A 286 32.55 38.14 -6.06
C LEU A 286 33.85 38.12 -5.24
N ILE A 287 34.14 37.00 -4.57
CA ILE A 287 35.39 36.79 -3.82
C ILE A 287 36.60 36.85 -4.76
N ILE A 288 36.54 36.14 -5.89
CA ILE A 288 37.61 36.15 -6.90
C ILE A 288 37.83 37.57 -7.44
N TRP A 289 36.76 38.28 -7.78
CA TRP A 289 36.82 39.66 -8.27
C TRP A 289 37.46 40.61 -7.24
N LYS A 290 37.06 40.52 -5.96
CA LYS A 290 37.66 41.29 -4.86
C LYS A 290 39.15 40.98 -4.71
N ALA A 291 39.53 39.70 -4.77
CA ALA A 291 40.93 39.27 -4.68
C ALA A 291 41.78 39.82 -5.83
N LEU A 292 41.28 39.73 -7.07
CA LEU A 292 41.97 40.25 -8.26
C LEU A 292 42.16 41.78 -8.22
N ASN A 293 41.16 42.53 -7.74
CA ASN A 293 41.28 43.98 -7.59
C ASN A 293 42.23 44.40 -6.47
N ASN A 294 42.29 43.65 -5.37
CA ASN A 294 43.24 43.91 -4.28
C ASN A 294 44.70 43.69 -4.74
N ILE A 295 44.95 42.68 -5.59
CA ILE A 295 46.26 42.43 -6.20
C ILE A 295 46.64 43.56 -7.18
N LYS A 296 45.70 44.06 -7.98
CA LYS A 296 45.94 45.21 -8.87
C LYS A 296 46.21 46.51 -8.09
N GLY A 297 45.49 46.75 -6.98
CA GLY A 297 45.69 47.91 -6.11
C GLY A 297 47.07 47.92 -5.42
N LYS A 298 47.57 46.77 -4.94
CA LYS A 298 48.92 46.66 -4.34
C LYS A 298 50.07 46.88 -5.33
N LYS A 299 49.86 46.65 -6.63
CA LYS A 299 50.87 46.91 -7.68
C LYS A 299 51.02 48.39 -8.03
N LEU A 300 50.05 49.23 -7.69
CA LEU A 300 50.08 50.68 -7.94
C LEU A 300 50.70 51.48 -6.80
N THR A 301 50.77 50.93 -5.58
CA THR A 301 51.39 51.60 -4.41
C THR A 301 52.86 51.24 -4.21
N SER A 302 53.40 50.23 -4.89
CA SER A 302 54.82 49.85 -4.80
C SER A 302 55.72 50.51 -5.85
N LYS A 303 55.25 51.58 -6.51
CA LYS A 303 55.95 52.23 -7.64
C LYS A 303 56.23 53.73 -7.43
N ASN A 304 56.10 54.22 -6.20
CA ASN A 304 56.58 55.54 -5.79
C ASN A 304 57.77 55.40 -4.85
#